data_AF-A0A2P8FDZ1-F1
#
_entry.id   AF-A0A2P8FDZ1-F1
#
_cell.length_a   1.000
_cell.length_b   1.000
_cell.length_c   1.000
_cell.angle_alpha   90.00
_cell.angle_beta   90.00
_cell.angle_gamma   90.00
#
_symmetry.space_group_name_H-M   'P 1'
#
loop_
_entity.id
_entity.type
_entity.pdbx_description
1 polymer ?
#
loop_
_entity_poly.entity_id
_entity_poly.type
_entity_poly.pdbx_seq_one_letter_code
_entity_poly.pdbx_strand_id
1 'polypeptide(L)'
;MKEEELMRLGFFEIESTVASANTDVRRFQLYECYNDVFLRIIISMHKDNFIVEHMYFNSPESDELKLELFGSDLSVENIINRLKAYRESIDPSKELPETF
;
A
#
# COMPACT_ATOMS: atom_id res chain seq x y z
N MET A 1 -3.11 -11.80 7.94
CA MET A 1 -2.66 -11.51 6.56
C MET A 1 -1.39 -12.29 6.28
N LYS A 2 -1.17 -12.75 5.04
CA LYS A 2 0.06 -13.46 4.63
C LYS A 2 0.88 -12.62 3.65
N GLU A 3 2.19 -12.83 3.59
CA GLU A 3 3.05 -12.17 2.60
C GLU A 3 2.59 -12.39 1.15
N GLU A 4 2.19 -13.62 0.80
CA GLU A 4 1.67 -13.96 -0.53
C GLU A 4 0.49 -13.07 -0.95
N GLU A 5 -0.30 -12.61 0.02
CA GLU A 5 -1.45 -11.73 -0.21
C GLU A 5 -1.01 -10.33 -0.61
N LEU A 6 0.03 -9.79 0.04
CA LEU A 6 0.65 -8.51 -0.34
C LEU A 6 1.21 -8.59 -1.76
N MET A 7 1.93 -9.67 -2.07
CA MET A 7 2.52 -9.87 -3.40
C MET A 7 1.45 -9.92 -4.49
N ARG A 8 0.33 -10.63 -4.26
CA ARG A 8 -0.81 -10.66 -5.20
C ARG A 8 -1.47 -9.29 -5.38
N LEU A 9 -1.35 -8.42 -4.39
CA LEU A 9 -1.82 -7.04 -4.48
C LEU A 9 -0.82 -6.10 -5.18
N GLY A 10 0.32 -6.60 -5.63
CA GLY A 10 1.32 -5.79 -6.33
C GLY A 10 2.30 -5.10 -5.39
N PHE A 11 2.33 -5.49 -4.11
CA PHE A 11 3.46 -5.09 -3.26
C PHE A 11 4.72 -5.87 -3.68
N PHE A 12 5.87 -5.22 -3.60
CA PHE A 12 7.17 -5.85 -3.79
C PHE A 12 8.10 -5.50 -2.63
N GLU A 13 9.05 -6.39 -2.34
CA GLU A 13 10.01 -6.17 -1.26
C GLU A 13 11.02 -5.09 -1.64
N ILE A 14 11.30 -4.16 -0.72
CA ILE A 14 12.29 -3.09 -0.88
C ILE A 14 13.40 -3.22 0.15
N GLU A 15 14.62 -2.88 -0.26
CA GLU A 15 15.76 -2.85 0.66
C GLU A 15 15.63 -1.69 1.66
N SER A 16 15.96 -1.95 2.92
CA SER A 16 16.10 -0.90 3.91
C SER A 16 17.36 -0.08 3.62
N THR A 17 17.20 1.16 3.18
CA THR A 17 18.31 2.12 3.05
C THR A 17 18.89 2.55 4.41
N VAL A 18 18.21 2.24 5.51
CA VAL A 18 18.72 2.53 6.86
C VAL A 18 19.69 1.42 7.27
N ALA A 19 20.97 1.78 7.38
CA ALA A 19 22.09 0.96 7.84
C ALA A 19 21.99 0.50 9.31
N SER A 20 20.79 0.37 9.88
CA SER A 20 20.57 -0.19 11.19
C SER A 20 20.19 -1.66 11.06
N ALA A 21 21.14 -2.51 11.44
CA ALA A 21 21.11 -3.96 11.51
C ALA A 21 19.95 -4.55 12.35
N ASN A 22 18.72 -4.45 11.86
CA ASN A 22 17.63 -5.35 12.25
C ASN A 22 17.29 -6.19 11.02
N THR A 23 18.02 -7.30 10.86
CA THR A 23 17.85 -8.30 9.80
C THR A 23 16.44 -8.92 9.76
N ASP A 24 15.66 -8.70 10.82
CA ASP A 24 14.36 -9.33 11.03
C ASP A 24 13.18 -8.48 10.53
N VAL A 25 13.44 -7.27 10.00
CA VAL A 25 12.41 -6.39 9.45
C VAL A 25 12.49 -6.38 7.93
N ARG A 26 11.43 -6.87 7.29
CA ARG A 26 11.24 -6.83 5.83
C ARG A 26 10.29 -5.71 5.49
N ARG A 27 10.50 -5.01 4.37
CA ARG A 27 9.63 -3.93 3.93
C ARG A 27 9.07 -4.22 2.55
N PHE A 28 7.79 -3.93 2.39
CA PHE A 28 7.06 -4.12 1.16
C PHE A 28 6.49 -2.77 0.73
N GLN A 29 6.64 -2.45 -0.54
CA GLN A 29 6.12 -1.23 -1.14
C GLN A 29 5.04 -1.58 -2.15
N LEU A 30 3.92 -0.87 -2.08
CA LEU A 30 2.99 -0.72 -3.19
C LEU A 30 3.20 0.67 -3.78
N TYR A 31 3.34 0.72 -5.10
CA TYR A 31 3.39 1.97 -5.84
C TYR A 31 2.42 1.85 -7.02
N GLU A 32 1.33 2.62 -6.97
CA GLU A 32 0.27 2.62 -7.98
C GLU A 32 0.14 4.01 -8.60
N CYS A 33 0.04 4.06 -9.92
CA CYS A 33 -0.33 5.28 -10.63
C CYS A 33 -1.78 5.17 -11.11
N TYR A 34 -2.62 6.08 -10.63
CA TYR A 34 -3.90 6.42 -11.21
C TYR A 34 -3.71 7.65 -12.11
N ASN A 35 -4.57 7.85 -13.12
CA ASN A 35 -4.46 8.91 -14.15
C ASN A 35 -3.67 10.16 -13.74
N ASP A 36 -4.09 10.84 -12.67
CA ASP A 36 -3.47 12.08 -12.18
C ASP A 36 -2.93 11.99 -10.74
N VAL A 37 -2.95 10.80 -10.12
CA VAL A 37 -2.61 10.59 -8.71
C VAL A 37 -1.75 9.35 -8.55
N PHE A 38 -0.63 9.46 -7.85
CA PHE A 38 0.11 8.28 -7.44
C PHE A 38 -0.08 7.97 -5.95
N LEU A 39 -0.22 6.68 -5.65
CA LEU A 39 -0.33 6.11 -4.32
C LEU A 39 0.93 5.32 -4.01
N ARG A 40 1.56 5.63 -2.87
CA ARG A 40 2.66 4.85 -2.32
C ARG A 40 2.30 4.38 -0.92
N ILE A 41 2.43 3.08 -0.67
CA ILE A 41 2.24 2.48 0.66
C ILE A 41 3.50 1.66 0.99
N ILE A 42 4.03 1.84 2.20
CA ILE A 42 5.12 1.02 2.74
C ILE A 42 4.59 0.27 3.96
N ILE A 43 4.69 -1.05 3.92
CA ILE A 43 4.35 -1.95 5.02
C ILE A 43 5.63 -2.65 5.46
N SER A 44 5.92 -2.64 6.76
CA SER A 44 6.96 -3.50 7.33
C SER A 44 6.38 -4.76 7.94
N MET A 45 7.17 -5.83 7.91
CA MET A 45 6.89 -7.10 8.55
C MET A 45 8.00 -7.42 9.54
N HIS A 46 7.62 -7.71 10.79
CA HIS A 46 8.53 -8.17 11.83
C HIS A 46 7.87 -9.31 12.62
N LYS A 47 8.47 -10.50 12.61
CA LYS A 47 7.93 -11.71 13.28
C LYS A 47 6.44 -11.93 12.96
N ASP A 48 6.11 -11.95 11.66
CA ASP A 48 4.74 -12.09 11.12
C ASP A 48 3.74 -10.97 11.46
N ASN A 49 4.18 -9.90 12.12
CA ASN A 49 3.36 -8.72 12.36
C ASN A 49 3.60 -7.68 11.28
N PHE A 50 2.52 -7.26 10.61
CA PHE A 50 2.56 -6.25 9.57
C PHE A 50 2.16 -4.88 10.13
N ILE A 51 2.91 -3.85 9.77
CA ILE A 51 2.68 -2.46 10.20
C ILE A 51 2.78 -1.54 8.99
N VAL A 52 1.85 -0.59 8.86
CA VAL A 52 1.96 0.47 7.84
C VAL A 52 2.95 1.51 8.33
N GLU A 53 4.09 1.64 7.65
CA GLU A 53 5.09 2.64 8.00
C GLU A 53 4.77 3.99 7.34
N HIS A 54 4.34 3.95 6.08
CA HIS A 54 4.13 5.15 5.29
C HIS A 54 3.00 4.96 4.29
N MET A 55 2.23 6.03 4.08
CA MET A 55 1.22 6.11 3.03
C MET A 55 1.21 7.53 2.49
N TYR A 56 1.31 7.66 1.18
CA TYR A 56 1.44 8.93 0.48
C TYR A 56 0.60 8.92 -0.79
N PHE A 57 -0.15 10.02 -0.98
CA PHE A 57 -0.78 10.38 -2.23
C PHE A 57 -0.11 11.66 -2.74
N ASN A 58 0.33 11.69 -4.00
CA ASN A 58 0.74 12.95 -4.59
C ASN A 58 -0.43 13.60 -5.31
N SER A 59 -1.29 14.20 -4.48
CA SER A 59 -2.39 15.06 -4.88
C SER A 59 -2.40 16.25 -3.92
N PRO A 60 -2.79 17.46 -4.37
CA PRO A 60 -3.09 18.56 -3.46
C PRO A 60 -4.18 18.21 -2.42
N GLU A 61 -4.98 17.17 -2.70
CA GLU A 61 -6.06 16.66 -1.84
C GLU A 61 -5.65 15.36 -1.11
N SER A 62 -4.34 15.13 -0.89
CA SER A 62 -3.82 13.85 -0.36
C SER A 62 -4.45 13.40 0.95
N ASP A 63 -4.72 14.33 1.87
CA ASP A 63 -5.29 14.02 3.18
C ASP A 63 -6.77 13.65 3.05
N GLU A 64 -7.51 14.32 2.18
CA GLU A 64 -8.91 14.02 1.88
C GLU A 64 -9.03 12.66 1.19
N LEU A 65 -8.22 12.39 0.17
CA LEU A 65 -8.17 11.09 -0.52
C LEU A 65 -7.80 9.95 0.43
N LYS A 66 -6.86 10.19 1.34
CA LYS A 66 -6.48 9.20 2.35
C LYS A 66 -7.64 8.88 3.29
N LEU A 67 -8.35 9.91 3.77
CA LEU A 67 -9.54 9.76 4.60
C LEU A 67 -10.70 9.12 3.83
N GLU A 68 -10.89 9.44 2.55
CA GLU A 68 -11.95 8.86 1.72
C GLU A 68 -11.70 7.38 1.46
N LEU A 69 -10.47 7.01 1.09
CA LEU A 69 -10.12 5.65 0.72
C LEU A 69 -9.95 4.73 1.93
N PHE A 70 -9.35 5.23 3.02
CA PHE A 70 -8.98 4.41 4.17
C PHE A 70 -9.69 4.79 5.47
N GLY A 71 -10.31 5.96 5.56
CA GLY A 71 -10.90 6.45 6.80
C GLY A 71 -9.86 6.78 7.86
N SER A 72 -10.27 6.72 9.14
CA SER A 72 -9.39 6.91 10.29
C SER A 72 -8.61 5.66 10.70
N ASP A 73 -8.98 4.49 10.18
CA ASP A 73 -8.33 3.21 10.47
C ASP A 73 -7.22 2.95 9.45
N LEU A 74 -5.97 3.21 9.83
CA LEU A 74 -4.80 2.94 8.99
C LEU A 74 -4.12 1.61 9.35
N SER A 75 -4.87 0.65 9.90
CA SER A 75 -4.39 -0.71 10.04
C SER A 75 -4.11 -1.33 8.67
N VAL A 76 -3.13 -2.24 8.63
CA VAL A 76 -2.79 -2.96 7.40
C VAL A 76 -4.00 -3.70 6.85
N GLU A 77 -4.79 -4.32 7.72
CA GLU A 77 -5.99 -5.06 7.33
C GLU A 77 -7.03 -4.16 6.64
N ASN A 78 -7.34 -3.00 7.22
CA ASN A 78 -8.28 -2.08 6.59
C ASN A 78 -7.75 -1.57 5.24
N ILE A 79 -6.47 -1.20 5.15
CA ILE A 79 -5.87 -0.72 3.90
C ILE A 79 -5.96 -1.77 2.79
N ILE A 80 -5.64 -3.01 3.12
CA ILE A 80 -5.69 -4.12 2.17
C ILE A 80 -7.13 -4.41 1.73
N ASN A 81 -8.08 -4.41 2.67
CA ASN A 81 -9.49 -4.59 2.35
C ASN A 81 -10.02 -3.46 1.45
N ARG A 82 -9.62 -2.22 1.71
CA ARG A 82 -10.00 -1.05 0.91
C ARG A 82 -9.40 -1.08 -0.48
N LEU A 83 -8.13 -1.46 -0.62
CA LEU A 83 -7.49 -1.64 -1.94
C LEU A 83 -8.20 -2.70 -2.77
N LYS A 84 -8.53 -3.86 -2.17
CA LYS A 84 -9.30 -4.91 -2.86
C LYS A 84 -10.67 -4.41 -3.31
N ALA A 85 -11.43 -3.83 -2.39
CA ALA A 85 -12.76 -3.31 -2.67
C ALA A 85 -12.73 -2.22 -3.74
N TYR A 86 -11.73 -1.33 -3.69
CA TYR A 86 -11.54 -0.31 -4.72
C TYR A 86 -11.30 -0.95 -6.08
N ARG A 87 -10.34 -1.88 -6.20
CA ARG A 87 -10.05 -2.57 -7.47
C ARG A 87 -11.22 -3.38 -8.02
N GLU A 88 -12.02 -4.00 -7.15
CA GLU A 88 -13.26 -4.70 -7.55
C GLU A 88 -14.36 -3.73 -8.03
N SER A 89 -14.35 -2.49 -7.55
CA SER A 89 -15.31 -1.43 -7.94
C SER A 89 -14.91 -0.68 -9.21
N ILE A 90 -13.65 -0.82 -9.67
CA ILE A 90 -13.21 -0.24 -10.94
C ILE A 90 -13.97 -0.95 -12.06
N ASP A 91 -14.69 -0.15 -12.85
CA ASP A 91 -15.34 -0.60 -14.08
C ASP A 91 -14.30 -1.36 -14.93
N PRO A 92 -14.56 -2.60 -15.39
CA PRO A 92 -13.61 -3.37 -16.19
C PRO A 92 -13.15 -2.66 -17.48
N SER A 93 -13.88 -1.64 -17.94
CA SER A 93 -13.51 -0.78 -19.06
C SER A 93 -12.57 0.37 -18.69
N LYS A 94 -12.43 0.68 -17.40
CA LYS A 94 -11.44 1.61 -16.87
C LYS A 94 -10.13 0.85 -16.66
N GLU A 95 -9.04 1.53 -16.99
CA GLU A 95 -7.70 0.98 -16.83
C GLU A 95 -7.41 0.80 -15.33
N LEU A 96 -6.91 -0.38 -14.97
CA LEU A 96 -6.40 -0.62 -13.62
C LEU A 96 -5.19 0.29 -13.37
N PRO A 97 -4.94 0.70 -12.12
CA PRO A 97 -3.71 1.40 -11.79
C PRO A 97 -2.49 0.58 -12.22
N GLU A 98 -1.51 1.26 -12.79
CA GLU A 98 -0.22 0.66 -13.11
C GLU A 98 0.59 0.49 -11.83
N THR A 99 1.04 -0.74 -11.56
CA THR A 99 1.94 -1.07 -10.44
C THR A 99 3.38 -1.15 -10.92
N PHE A 100 4.29 -0.43 -10.26
CA PHE A 100 5.72 -0.34 -10.62
C PHE A 100 6.64 -0.89 -9.53
#